data_AF-A0A562KRA4-F1
#
_entry.id   AF-A0A562KRA4-F1
#
_cell.length_a   1.000
_cell.length_b   1.000
_cell.length_c   1.000
_cell.angle_alpha   90.00
_cell.angle_beta   90.00
_cell.angle_gamma   90.00
#
_symmetry.space_group_name_H-M   'P 1'
#
loop_
_entity.id
_entity.type
_entity.pdbx_description
1 polymer ?
#
loop_
_entity_poly.entity_id
_entity_poly.type
_entity_poly.pdbx_seq_one_letter_code
_entity_poly.pdbx_strand_id
1 'polypeptide(L)'
;MPRGTSTGVVHWRRMRRYYFHFEGNRPHTDETGEFLEDDEAAWAAALRLVRDVENGLRPGENWTLRVVSEDTPVYILRVMTKRYR
;
A
#
# COMPACT_ATOMS: atom_id res chain seq x y z
N MET A 1 14.25 23.52 40.68
CA MET A 1 14.77 22.84 39.48
C MET A 1 13.82 21.70 39.12
N PRO A 2 12.88 21.83 38.17
CA PRO A 2 12.16 20.67 37.67
C PRO A 2 12.91 20.09 36.46
N ARG A 3 13.12 18.76 36.47
CA ARG A 3 13.62 18.01 35.32
C ARG A 3 12.46 17.88 34.33
N GLY A 4 12.54 18.60 33.21
CA GLY A 4 11.63 18.39 32.08
C GLY A 4 11.94 17.07 31.40
N THR A 5 10.97 16.18 31.38
CA THR A 5 10.93 14.97 30.55
C THR A 5 11.01 15.37 29.08
N SER A 6 12.00 14.86 28.35
CA SER A 6 12.15 15.14 26.91
C SER A 6 11.12 14.32 26.12
N THR A 7 10.06 15.03 25.77
CA THR A 7 9.02 14.74 24.79
C THR A 7 9.60 14.41 23.40
N GLY A 8 9.12 13.32 22.79
CA GLY A 8 8.57 13.37 21.41
C GLY A 8 9.50 13.68 20.23
N VAL A 9 10.74 13.22 20.24
CA VAL A 9 11.63 13.19 19.08
C VAL A 9 12.12 11.74 19.02
N VAL A 10 11.72 10.84 18.12
CA VAL A 10 12.01 10.79 16.68
C VAL A 10 11.22 9.58 16.11
N HIS A 11 10.08 9.76 15.44
CA HIS A 11 9.52 8.69 14.58
C HIS A 11 9.12 9.19 13.19
N TRP A 12 8.73 10.46 13.06
CA TRP A 12 8.43 11.06 11.75
C TRP A 12 9.63 11.07 10.79
N ARG A 13 10.87 11.04 11.31
CA ARG A 13 12.10 10.99 10.51
C ARG A 13 12.39 9.63 9.87
N ARG A 14 11.67 8.56 10.26
CA ARG A 14 11.80 7.23 9.64
C ARG A 14 10.62 6.85 8.78
N MET A 15 9.49 7.54 8.94
CA MET A 15 8.32 7.28 8.12
C MET A 15 8.59 7.65 6.66
N ARG A 16 8.26 6.73 5.77
CA ARG A 16 8.31 6.94 4.32
C ARG A 16 6.91 7.06 3.79
N ARG A 17 6.76 7.82 2.71
CA ARG A 17 5.48 7.89 2.00
C ARG A 17 5.39 6.76 0.99
N TYR A 18 4.35 5.94 1.11
CA TYR A 18 4.04 4.86 0.19
C TYR A 18 2.80 5.22 -0.63
N TYR A 19 2.79 4.84 -1.89
CA TYR A 19 1.67 5.04 -2.80
C TYR A 19 1.14 3.68 -3.27
N PHE A 20 -0.18 3.57 -3.36
CA PHE A 20 -0.88 2.31 -3.66
C PHE A 20 -1.64 2.43 -4.98
N HIS A 21 -0.97 2.16 -6.09
CA HIS A 21 -1.56 2.30 -7.42
C HIS A 21 -2.23 1.00 -7.87
N PHE A 22 -3.50 1.09 -8.25
CA PHE A 22 -4.21 0.01 -8.91
C PHE A 22 -4.10 0.14 -10.43
N GLU A 23 -3.76 -0.96 -11.08
CA GLU A 23 -3.72 -1.12 -12.53
C GLU A 23 -4.67 -2.27 -12.95
N GLY A 24 -5.02 -2.33 -14.24
CA GLY A 24 -5.86 -3.39 -14.82
C GLY A 24 -7.27 -2.90 -15.16
N ASN A 25 -8.28 -3.70 -14.84
CA ASN A 25 -9.67 -3.43 -15.27
C ASN A 25 -10.27 -2.15 -14.64
N ARG A 26 -9.84 -1.76 -13.44
CA ARG A 26 -10.29 -0.55 -12.73
C ARG A 26 -9.09 0.19 -12.16
N PRO A 27 -8.35 0.93 -13.00
CA PRO A 27 -7.12 1.56 -12.56
C PRO A 27 -7.42 2.75 -11.65
N HIS A 28 -6.53 2.98 -10.69
CA HIS A 28 -6.54 4.15 -9.81
C HIS A 28 -5.10 4.50 -9.42
N THR A 29 -4.71 5.75 -9.67
CA THR A 29 -3.44 6.30 -9.22
C THR A 29 -3.65 7.00 -7.89
N ASP A 30 -3.09 6.45 -6.83
CA ASP A 30 -2.98 7.15 -5.55
C ASP A 30 -2.00 8.34 -5.65
N GLU A 31 -2.52 9.55 -5.56
CA GLU A 31 -1.75 10.81 -5.59
C GLU A 31 -1.37 11.31 -4.18
N THR A 32 -1.99 10.76 -3.14
CA THR A 32 -1.82 11.26 -1.76
C THR A 32 -0.73 10.48 -1.04
N GLY A 33 -0.77 9.15 -1.17
CA GLY A 33 0.07 8.23 -0.43
C GLY A 33 -0.21 8.22 1.08
N GLU A 34 0.41 7.29 1.77
CA GLU A 34 0.33 7.11 3.22
C GLU A 34 1.73 7.12 3.84
N PHE A 35 1.90 7.83 4.96
CA PHE A 35 3.15 7.77 5.72
C PHE A 35 3.16 6.55 6.63
N LEU A 36 4.02 5.58 6.34
CA LEU A 36 4.16 4.34 7.08
C LEU A 36 5.57 4.19 7.63
N GLU A 37 5.70 3.38 8.68
CA GLU A 37 6.96 3.20 9.41
C GLU A 37 8.04 2.54 8.55
N ASP A 38 7.68 1.48 7.82
CA ASP A 38 8.58 0.68 7.01
C ASP A 38 7.84 -0.10 5.92
N ASP A 39 8.58 -0.93 5.17
CA ASP A 39 8.04 -1.74 4.09
C ASP A 39 7.07 -2.82 4.63
N GLU A 40 7.24 -3.31 5.87
CA GLU A 40 6.35 -4.31 6.48
C GLU A 40 4.97 -3.71 6.78
N ALA A 41 4.93 -2.47 7.30
CA ALA A 41 3.70 -1.72 7.45
C ALA A 41 3.00 -1.48 6.08
N ALA A 42 3.77 -1.16 5.04
CA ALA A 42 3.25 -1.02 3.68
C ALA A 42 2.69 -2.33 3.13
N TRP A 43 3.33 -3.47 3.42
CA TRP A 43 2.83 -4.79 3.07
C TRP A 43 1.49 -5.10 3.77
N ALA A 44 1.38 -4.81 5.06
CA ALA A 44 0.14 -5.00 5.81
C ALA A 44 -1.01 -4.15 5.24
N ALA A 45 -0.75 -2.90 4.87
CA ALA A 45 -1.71 -2.03 4.19
C ALA A 45 -2.11 -2.59 2.82
N ALA A 46 -1.15 -3.04 2.02
CA ALA A 46 -1.40 -3.64 0.71
C ALA A 46 -2.33 -4.87 0.82
N LEU A 47 -2.12 -5.74 1.80
CA LEU A 47 -2.99 -6.91 2.03
C LEU A 47 -4.41 -6.52 2.45
N ARG A 48 -4.61 -5.42 3.18
CA ARG A 48 -5.96 -4.92 3.49
C ARG A 48 -6.66 -4.45 2.22
N LEU A 49 -5.98 -3.64 1.41
CA LEU A 49 -6.48 -3.15 0.13
C LEU A 49 -6.85 -4.29 -0.84
N VAL A 50 -6.04 -5.35 -0.86
CA VAL A 50 -6.34 -6.56 -1.64
C VAL A 50 -7.70 -7.15 -1.26
N ARG A 51 -7.92 -7.36 0.04
CA ARG A 51 -9.18 -7.94 0.56
C ARG A 51 -10.38 -7.06 0.26
N ASP A 52 -10.21 -5.75 0.26
CA ASP A 52 -11.28 -4.81 -0.08
C ASP A 52 -11.69 -4.95 -1.55
N VAL A 53 -10.72 -5.15 -2.46
CA VAL A 53 -10.96 -5.30 -3.90
C VAL A 53 -11.41 -6.72 -4.29
N GLU A 54 -11.03 -7.74 -3.53
CA GLU A 54 -11.40 -9.14 -3.79
C GLU A 54 -12.91 -9.33 -3.97
N ASN A 55 -13.73 -8.63 -3.19
CA ASN A 55 -15.19 -8.70 -3.28
C ASN A 55 -15.76 -8.22 -4.63
N GLY A 56 -15.01 -7.40 -5.36
CA GLY A 56 -15.40 -6.84 -6.65
C GLY A 56 -14.98 -7.68 -7.86
N LEU A 57 -14.16 -8.73 -7.66
CA LEU A 57 -13.53 -9.47 -8.75
C LEU A 57 -14.52 -10.34 -9.52
N ARG A 58 -14.51 -10.22 -10.84
CA ARG A 58 -15.27 -11.11 -11.73
C ARG A 58 -14.35 -12.13 -12.41
N PRO A 59 -14.83 -13.34 -12.70
CA PRO A 59 -14.05 -14.34 -13.44
C PRO A 59 -13.58 -13.80 -14.80
N GLY A 60 -12.29 -13.96 -15.09
CA GLY A 60 -11.62 -13.45 -16.28
C GLY A 60 -10.97 -12.07 -16.11
N GLU A 61 -11.21 -11.40 -14.97
CA GLU A 61 -10.55 -10.12 -14.68
C GLU A 61 -9.16 -10.32 -14.07
N ASN A 62 -8.36 -9.28 -14.24
CA ASN A 62 -7.08 -9.11 -13.57
C ASN A 62 -7.00 -7.72 -12.96
N TRP A 63 -6.26 -7.63 -11.87
CA TRP A 63 -5.84 -6.36 -11.30
C TRP A 63 -4.45 -6.51 -10.70
N THR A 64 -3.76 -5.37 -10.63
CA THR A 64 -2.42 -5.28 -10.07
C THR A 64 -2.41 -4.12 -9.08
N LEU A 65 -1.92 -4.36 -7.88
CA LEU A 65 -1.60 -3.31 -6.91
C LEU A 65 -0.08 -3.14 -6.88
N ARG A 66 0.37 -1.94 -7.22
CA ARG A 66 1.76 -1.53 -7.16
C ARG A 66 1.96 -0.63 -5.95
N VAL A 67 2.85 -1.03 -5.06
CA VAL A 67 3.27 -0.26 -3.89
C VAL A 67 4.59 0.40 -4.21
N VAL A 68 4.65 1.73 -4.13
CA VAL A 68 5.81 2.54 -4.50
C VAL A 68 6.22 3.42 -3.31
N SER A 69 7.52 3.56 -3.07
CA SER A 69 8.10 4.48 -2.08
C SER A 69 9.21 5.28 -2.75
N GLU A 70 9.17 6.62 -2.65
CA GLU A 70 10.18 7.52 -3.26
C GLU A 70 10.51 7.13 -4.73
N ASP A 71 9.45 6.94 -5.53
CA ASP A 71 9.51 6.52 -6.95
C ASP A 71 10.07 5.11 -7.21
N THR A 72 10.43 4.36 -6.17
CA THR A 72 10.92 2.98 -6.27
C THR A 72 9.79 1.99 -5.96
N PRO A 73 9.46 1.06 -6.87
CA PRO A 73 8.52 -0.02 -6.56
C PRO A 73 9.07 -0.90 -5.42
N VAL A 74 8.25 -1.07 -4.39
CA VAL A 74 8.57 -1.92 -3.22
C VAL A 74 7.91 -3.28 -3.38
N TYR A 75 6.61 -3.30 -3.69
CA TYR A 75 5.84 -4.52 -3.89
C TYR A 75 4.95 -4.43 -5.12
N ILE A 76 4.69 -5.58 -5.72
CA ILE A 76 3.66 -5.74 -6.75
C ILE A 76 2.83 -6.97 -6.38
N LEU A 77 1.54 -6.76 -6.18
CA LEU A 77 0.57 -7.82 -5.98
C LEU A 77 -0.25 -7.95 -7.26
N ARG A 78 -0.29 -9.15 -7.83
CA ARG A 78 -1.10 -9.45 -9.02
C ARG A 78 -2.12 -10.52 -8.66
N VAL A 79 -3.38 -10.23 -8.95
CA VAL A 79 -4.46 -11.20 -8.79
C VAL A 79 -5.14 -11.35 -10.14
N MET A 80 -5.24 -12.60 -10.56
CA MET A 80 -5.80 -12.97 -11.86
C MET A 80 -6.84 -14.04 -11.62
N THR A 81 -8.00 -13.87 -12.24
CA THR A 81 -9.03 -14.89 -12.24
C THR A 81 -9.09 -15.53 -13.61
N LYS A 82 -9.31 -16.85 -13.65
CA LYS A 82 -9.46 -17.58 -14.89
C LYS A 82 -10.70 -18.46 -14.80
N ARG A 83 -11.61 -18.29 -15.77
CA ARG A 83 -12.78 -19.15 -15.92
C ARG A 83 -12.43 -20.26 -16.91
N TYR A 84 -12.46 -21.50 -16.45
CA TYR A 84 -12.42 -22.67 -17.32
C TYR A 84 -13.85 -23.00 -17.78
N ARG A 85 -13.99 -23.56 -19.00
CA ARG A 85 -15.27 -23.99 -19.57
C ARG A 85 -15.75 -25.28 -18.93
#